data_AF-A0A2D9D6W4-F1
#
_entry.id   AF-A0A2D9D6W4-F1
#
_cell.length_a   1.000
_cell.length_b   1.000
_cell.length_c   1.000
_cell.angle_alpha   90.00
_cell.angle_beta   90.00
_cell.angle_gamma   90.00
#
_symmetry.space_group_name_H-M   'P 1'
#
loop_
_entity.id
_entity.type
_entity.pdbx_description
1 polymer ?
#
loop_
_entity_poly.entity_id
_entity_poly.type
_entity_poly.pdbx_seq_one_letter_code
_entity_poly.pdbx_strand_id
1 'polypeptide(L)'
;MKLIKLEKYFFLIIIFTIPFLYLSQGVQSVTFNYTGAPETWTVPSCVSQIQIEIAGAKGGGINGGNGAIINGFLTVVPGQTIQLNVGGEGACPTSGFNGGGSGSNANNQANASCGGGGASDLRTPPYQSSDRIIVAAGGGGMGGGDTDSDGGSGGCANGGDGIGVFGIGGDGANQNNGGNGGAPWSPTGNSGVNGVFYNGGDGASDPCFNLGPGGGGGGGYYGGGGGGSDCFNGSGPIGGGGGGGGSSLVPLNATCISDTNSGNGYITITFSLSYNVSNQYYLCPGESVQIGSNIYTSQGVYSDTLQTISGCDSIINSIVFIYPQYSINNDITICSGNSYSFNGVDYDTQGSYSETLQS
;
A
#
# COMPACT_ATOMS: atom_id res chain seq x y z
N MET A 1 -29.92 54.63 -62.84
CA MET A 1 -29.87 54.73 -61.36
C MET A 1 -30.81 53.68 -60.78
N LYS A 2 -30.27 52.54 -60.34
CA LYS A 2 -30.97 51.50 -59.58
C LYS A 2 -29.91 50.91 -58.65
N LEU A 3 -30.01 51.23 -57.36
CA LEU A 3 -29.06 50.81 -56.33
C LEU A 3 -29.28 49.32 -56.02
N ILE A 4 -28.24 48.51 -56.22
CA ILE A 4 -28.20 47.10 -55.81
C ILE A 4 -27.67 47.06 -54.37
N LYS A 5 -28.44 46.43 -53.48
CA LYS A 5 -28.15 46.29 -52.05
C LYS A 5 -27.10 45.19 -51.86
N LEU A 6 -25.96 45.53 -51.28
CA LEU A 6 -24.86 44.60 -50.98
C LEU A 6 -25.06 44.07 -49.55
N GLU A 7 -25.54 42.83 -49.39
CA GLU A 7 -25.64 42.19 -48.08
C GLU A 7 -24.28 41.56 -47.70
N LYS A 8 -23.71 42.03 -46.58
CA LYS A 8 -22.46 41.50 -46.01
C LYS A 8 -22.76 40.16 -45.33
N TYR A 9 -22.23 39.07 -45.87
CA TYR A 9 -22.18 37.78 -45.18
C TYR A 9 -21.07 37.82 -44.12
N PHE A 10 -21.46 37.84 -42.85
CA PHE A 10 -20.55 37.74 -41.71
C PHE A 10 -20.32 36.24 -41.44
N PHE A 11 -19.19 35.70 -41.90
CA PHE A 11 -18.78 34.32 -41.57
C PHE A 11 -18.31 34.29 -40.11
N LEU A 12 -19.16 33.79 -39.22
CA LEU A 12 -18.82 33.52 -37.82
C LEU A 12 -18.00 32.22 -37.78
N ILE A 13 -16.67 32.33 -37.71
CA ILE A 13 -15.80 31.18 -37.43
C ILE A 13 -15.98 30.82 -35.95
N ILE A 14 -16.83 29.83 -35.68
CA ILE A 14 -16.93 29.21 -34.36
C ILE A 14 -15.69 28.33 -34.19
N ILE A 15 -14.67 28.87 -33.53
CA ILE A 15 -13.55 28.06 -33.04
C ILE A 15 -14.12 27.20 -31.91
N PHE A 16 -14.52 25.97 -32.23
CA PHE A 16 -14.73 24.93 -31.23
C PHE A 16 -13.36 24.65 -30.61
N THR A 17 -13.08 25.26 -29.46
CA THR A 17 -12.02 24.75 -28.58
C THR A 17 -12.49 23.38 -28.11
N ILE A 18 -11.99 22.34 -28.79
CA ILE A 18 -12.06 20.97 -28.28
C ILE A 18 -11.41 21.04 -26.89
N PRO A 19 -12.14 20.79 -25.80
CA PRO A 19 -11.50 20.65 -24.52
C PRO A 19 -10.55 19.48 -24.69
N PHE A 20 -9.25 19.74 -24.56
CA PHE A 20 -8.28 18.69 -24.32
C PHE A 20 -8.72 18.05 -23.01
N LEU A 21 -9.55 17.00 -23.11
CA LEU A 21 -9.80 16.08 -22.02
C LEU A 21 -8.45 15.42 -21.78
N TYR A 22 -7.72 15.95 -20.82
CA TYR A 22 -6.65 15.20 -20.18
C TYR A 22 -7.31 13.92 -19.65
N LEU A 23 -6.97 12.78 -20.25
CA LEU A 23 -7.28 11.48 -19.67
C LEU A 23 -6.63 11.46 -18.28
N SER A 24 -7.45 11.56 -17.24
CA SER A 24 -7.05 11.15 -15.91
C SER A 24 -6.78 9.66 -15.99
N GLN A 25 -5.54 9.22 -15.75
CA GLN A 25 -5.29 7.82 -15.42
C GLN A 25 -6.23 7.44 -14.27
N GLY A 26 -6.91 6.30 -14.35
CA GLY A 26 -7.88 5.83 -13.35
C GLY A 26 -7.24 5.46 -12.00
N VAL A 27 -6.63 6.42 -11.30
CA VAL A 27 -6.09 6.27 -9.95
C VAL A 27 -7.25 6.23 -8.95
N GLN A 28 -7.28 5.20 -8.12
CA GLN A 28 -8.24 5.00 -7.05
C GLN A 28 -7.51 5.10 -5.70
N SER A 29 -8.21 5.55 -4.66
CA SER A 29 -7.69 5.58 -3.30
C SER A 29 -8.78 5.16 -2.30
N VAL A 30 -8.40 4.34 -1.32
CA VAL A 30 -9.28 3.82 -0.28
C VAL A 30 -8.56 3.94 1.07
N THR A 31 -9.22 4.52 2.06
CA THR A 31 -8.69 4.65 3.43
C THR A 31 -9.50 3.81 4.40
N PHE A 32 -8.78 3.02 5.19
CA PHE A 32 -9.29 2.19 6.27
C PHE A 32 -8.91 2.84 7.59
N ASN A 33 -9.92 3.20 8.37
CA ASN A 33 -9.76 3.77 9.71
C ASN A 33 -9.90 2.68 10.77
N TYR A 34 -9.49 2.98 11.99
CA TYR A 34 -9.61 2.04 13.10
C TYR A 34 -11.07 1.62 13.38
N THR A 35 -11.32 0.31 13.42
CA THR A 35 -12.64 -0.28 13.70
C THR A 35 -12.65 -1.22 14.92
N GLY A 36 -11.49 -1.50 15.52
CA GLY A 36 -11.35 -2.44 16.64
C GLY A 36 -11.25 -3.91 16.25
N ALA A 37 -11.23 -4.22 14.95
CA ALA A 37 -11.11 -5.58 14.44
C ALA A 37 -10.33 -5.62 13.11
N PRO A 38 -9.78 -6.79 12.72
CA PRO A 38 -9.17 -6.96 11.41
C PRO A 38 -10.21 -6.79 10.28
N GLU A 39 -9.79 -6.15 9.20
CA GLU A 39 -10.55 -6.03 7.94
C GLU A 39 -9.81 -6.75 6.81
N THR A 40 -10.47 -6.94 5.67
CA THR A 40 -9.85 -7.55 4.48
C THR A 40 -10.12 -6.72 3.24
N TRP A 41 -9.10 -6.60 2.40
CA TRP A 41 -9.20 -5.97 1.08
C TRP A 41 -8.71 -6.94 0.01
N THR A 42 -9.49 -7.08 -1.06
CA THR A 42 -9.12 -7.88 -2.22
C THR A 42 -8.54 -6.97 -3.28
N VAL A 43 -7.30 -7.28 -3.69
CA VAL A 43 -6.60 -6.58 -4.77
C VAL A 43 -7.46 -6.65 -6.04
N PRO A 44 -7.86 -5.52 -6.62
CA PRO A 44 -8.63 -5.51 -7.85
C PRO A 44 -7.91 -6.23 -8.98
N SER A 45 -8.69 -6.73 -9.94
CA SER A 45 -8.12 -7.28 -11.18
C SER A 45 -7.18 -6.27 -11.82
N CYS A 46 -6.06 -6.77 -12.36
CA CYS A 46 -5.07 -5.98 -13.09
C CYS A 46 -4.26 -4.97 -12.26
N VAL A 47 -4.34 -5.03 -10.93
CA VAL A 47 -3.44 -4.29 -10.03
C VAL A 47 -2.32 -5.20 -9.58
N SER A 48 -1.08 -4.90 -9.97
CA SER A 48 0.13 -5.62 -9.54
C SER A 48 1.02 -4.83 -8.59
N GLN A 49 0.69 -3.56 -8.35
CA GLN A 49 1.40 -2.68 -7.43
C GLN A 49 0.42 -1.67 -6.82
N ILE A 50 0.59 -1.41 -5.53
CA ILE A 50 -0.14 -0.38 -4.80
C ILE A 50 0.86 0.59 -4.16
N GLN A 51 0.48 1.86 -4.05
CA GLN A 51 1.06 2.78 -3.10
C GLN A 51 0.31 2.66 -1.78
N ILE A 52 1.05 2.64 -0.68
CA ILE A 52 0.48 2.55 0.68
C ILE A 52 1.02 3.66 1.56
N GLU A 53 0.12 4.24 2.35
CA GLU A 53 0.43 5.03 3.54
C GLU A 53 -0.20 4.32 4.74
N ILE A 54 0.59 4.01 5.75
CA ILE A 54 0.13 3.28 6.94
C ILE A 54 0.69 3.93 8.21
N ALA A 55 -0.19 4.20 9.16
CA ALA A 55 0.15 4.87 10.41
C ALA A 55 -0.14 3.95 11.61
N GLY A 56 0.83 3.78 12.51
CA GLY A 56 0.62 3.20 13.83
C GLY A 56 -0.07 4.19 14.76
N ALA A 57 -0.68 3.70 15.83
CA ALA A 57 -1.47 4.55 16.74
C ALA A 57 -0.62 5.20 17.83
N LYS A 58 -1.13 6.31 18.37
CA LYS A 58 -0.59 6.98 19.55
C LYS A 58 -0.80 6.13 20.81
N GLY A 59 0.14 6.20 21.75
CA GLY A 59 -0.08 5.78 23.12
C GLY A 59 -1.10 6.64 23.86
N GLY A 60 -1.72 6.07 24.89
CA GLY A 60 -2.75 6.76 25.65
C GLY A 60 -2.22 7.88 26.53
N GLY A 61 -3.11 8.82 26.85
CA GLY A 61 -2.80 10.00 27.66
C GLY A 61 -2.34 11.19 26.82
N ILE A 62 -2.26 12.36 27.47
CA ILE A 62 -1.82 13.59 26.80
C ILE A 62 -0.39 13.46 26.27
N ASN A 63 0.47 12.79 27.04
CA ASN A 63 1.90 12.59 26.75
C ASN A 63 2.20 11.18 26.22
N GLY A 64 1.21 10.46 25.70
CA GLY A 64 1.47 9.21 24.97
C GLY A 64 2.30 9.48 23.71
N GLY A 65 3.23 8.59 23.39
CA GLY A 65 4.08 8.73 22.21
C GLY A 65 3.27 8.59 20.92
N ASN A 66 3.59 9.36 19.90
CA ASN A 66 2.91 9.25 18.60
C ASN A 66 3.39 8.00 17.85
N GLY A 67 2.53 7.46 16.98
CA GLY A 67 2.89 6.33 16.10
C GLY A 67 3.74 6.77 14.90
N ALA A 68 4.38 5.78 14.26
CA ALA A 68 5.12 5.97 13.02
C ALA A 68 4.19 5.98 11.80
N ILE A 69 4.62 6.63 10.71
CA ILE A 69 3.98 6.56 9.39
C ILE A 69 4.95 5.97 8.38
N ILE A 70 4.49 5.00 7.58
CA ILE A 70 5.25 4.42 6.47
C ILE A 70 4.55 4.77 5.16
N ASN A 71 5.34 5.20 4.18
CA ASN A 71 4.92 5.49 2.82
C ASN A 71 5.72 4.65 1.83
N GLY A 72 5.08 3.98 0.87
CA GLY A 72 5.85 3.26 -0.13
C GLY A 72 5.02 2.47 -1.12
N PHE A 73 5.70 1.63 -1.89
CA PHE A 73 5.06 0.75 -2.87
C PHE A 73 5.15 -0.71 -2.45
N LEU A 74 4.04 -1.43 -2.61
CA LEU A 74 3.96 -2.87 -2.42
C LEU A 74 3.57 -3.55 -3.73
N THR A 75 4.31 -4.60 -4.09
CA THR A 75 3.90 -5.51 -5.16
C THR A 75 2.79 -6.42 -4.63
N VAL A 76 1.72 -6.56 -5.40
CA VAL A 76 0.53 -7.36 -5.06
C VAL A 76 0.14 -8.26 -6.22
N VAL A 77 -0.66 -9.29 -5.96
CA VAL A 77 -1.20 -10.17 -6.99
C VAL A 77 -2.67 -9.83 -7.23
N PRO A 78 -3.14 -9.64 -8.48
CA PRO A 78 -4.56 -9.46 -8.77
C PRO A 78 -5.42 -10.55 -8.14
N GLY A 79 -6.50 -10.17 -7.44
CA GLY A 79 -7.40 -11.10 -6.74
C GLY A 79 -6.88 -11.62 -5.39
N GLN A 80 -5.67 -11.26 -4.97
CA GLN A 80 -5.15 -11.59 -3.64
C GLN A 80 -5.94 -10.86 -2.56
N THR A 81 -6.27 -11.58 -1.48
CA THR A 81 -6.83 -10.97 -0.27
C THR A 81 -5.71 -10.60 0.70
N ILE A 82 -5.75 -9.37 1.20
CA ILE A 82 -4.84 -8.82 2.21
C ILE A 82 -5.67 -8.52 3.45
N GLN A 83 -5.20 -8.98 4.62
CA GLN A 83 -5.78 -8.57 5.90
C GLN A 83 -5.15 -7.24 6.32
N LEU A 84 -6.01 -6.34 6.78
CA LEU A 84 -5.68 -5.01 7.27
C LEU A 84 -5.93 -4.98 8.78
N ASN A 85 -4.90 -4.70 9.56
CA ASN A 85 -5.02 -4.47 10.99
C ASN A 85 -4.66 -3.02 11.25
N VAL A 86 -5.64 -2.21 11.65
CA VAL A 86 -5.42 -0.79 11.96
C VAL A 86 -5.23 -0.63 13.46
N GLY A 87 -4.13 -0.03 13.90
CA GLY A 87 -3.81 0.15 15.31
C GLY A 87 -4.81 1.05 16.03
N GLY A 88 -5.22 0.65 17.23
CA GLY A 88 -6.02 1.49 18.11
C GLY A 88 -5.16 2.35 19.03
N GLU A 89 -5.60 3.57 19.33
CA GLU A 89 -4.98 4.42 20.35
C GLU A 89 -5.05 3.75 21.73
N GLY A 90 -4.00 3.92 22.53
CA GLY A 90 -4.01 3.47 23.93
C GLY A 90 -5.00 4.28 24.78
N ALA A 91 -5.54 3.66 25.84
CA ALA A 91 -6.36 4.33 26.84
C ALA A 91 -5.77 4.14 28.24
N CYS A 92 -6.31 4.84 29.24
CA CYS A 92 -5.80 4.80 30.60
C CYS A 92 -6.69 3.90 31.47
N PRO A 93 -6.39 2.59 31.65
CA PRO A 93 -5.11 1.92 31.37
C PRO A 93 -5.09 0.97 30.16
N THR A 94 -6.17 0.81 29.40
CA THR A 94 -6.27 -0.26 28.40
C THR A 94 -5.29 -0.09 27.22
N SER A 95 -4.67 -1.18 26.79
CA SER A 95 -3.84 -1.23 25.59
C SER A 95 -4.58 -0.83 24.30
N GLY A 96 -3.85 -0.22 23.36
CA GLY A 96 -4.28 -0.04 21.98
C GLY A 96 -4.37 -1.36 21.22
N PHE A 97 -5.40 -1.50 20.38
CA PHE A 97 -5.63 -2.71 19.57
C PHE A 97 -4.46 -2.99 18.61
N ASN A 98 -4.16 -4.26 18.36
CA ASN A 98 -3.05 -4.74 17.52
C ASN A 98 -1.65 -4.53 18.15
N GLY A 99 -1.54 -4.91 19.42
CA GLY A 99 -0.25 -5.18 20.07
C GLY A 99 0.25 -4.12 21.06
N GLY A 100 -0.55 -3.13 21.46
CA GLY A 100 -0.17 -2.25 22.57
C GLY A 100 -0.09 -3.02 23.90
N GLY A 101 0.79 -2.59 24.81
CA GLY A 101 0.81 -3.03 26.21
C GLY A 101 -0.17 -2.21 27.05
N SER A 102 -0.70 -2.79 28.13
CA SER A 102 -1.58 -2.09 29.05
C SER A 102 -0.77 -1.18 29.99
N GLY A 103 -1.35 -0.05 30.39
CA GLY A 103 -0.92 0.66 31.60
C GLY A 103 -1.43 -0.06 32.84
N SER A 104 -1.47 0.65 33.96
CA SER A 104 -1.89 0.13 35.25
C SER A 104 -2.78 1.14 35.98
N ASN A 105 -3.76 0.60 36.72
CA ASN A 105 -4.62 1.41 37.56
C ASN A 105 -3.83 2.06 38.70
N ALA A 106 -4.35 3.18 39.20
CA ALA A 106 -3.90 3.85 40.40
C ALA A 106 -5.07 4.01 41.40
N ASN A 107 -4.79 4.59 42.56
CA ASN A 107 -5.77 4.87 43.59
C ASN A 107 -6.86 5.86 43.14
N ASN A 108 -6.58 6.63 42.09
CA ASN A 108 -7.52 7.48 41.38
C ASN A 108 -7.17 7.51 39.89
N GLN A 109 -8.14 7.89 39.05
CA GLN A 109 -7.97 7.86 37.59
C GLN A 109 -6.95 8.89 37.07
N ALA A 110 -6.75 10.00 37.76
CA ALA A 110 -5.79 11.02 37.33
C ALA A 110 -4.34 10.53 37.43
N ASN A 111 -4.10 9.57 38.32
CA ASN A 111 -2.77 8.98 38.56
C ASN A 111 -2.58 7.66 37.82
N ALA A 112 -3.59 7.17 37.12
CA ALA A 112 -3.46 5.94 36.34
C ALA A 112 -2.51 6.15 35.16
N SER A 113 -1.70 5.15 34.86
CA SER A 113 -0.90 5.17 33.65
C SER A 113 -1.73 4.69 32.45
N CYS A 114 -1.20 4.91 31.26
CA CYS A 114 -1.91 4.64 30.03
C CYS A 114 -1.26 3.50 29.24
N GLY A 115 -2.08 2.79 28.47
CA GLY A 115 -1.62 1.76 27.55
C GLY A 115 -0.91 2.34 26.34
N GLY A 116 -0.03 1.55 25.74
CA GLY A 116 0.62 1.86 24.47
C GLY A 116 -0.34 1.75 23.29
N GLY A 117 -0.05 2.50 22.24
CA GLY A 117 -0.75 2.47 20.97
C GLY A 117 -0.46 1.19 20.20
N GLY A 118 -1.44 0.75 19.45
CA GLY A 118 -1.31 -0.41 18.56
C GLY A 118 -0.54 -0.13 17.28
N ALA A 119 0.05 -1.17 16.72
CA ALA A 119 0.63 -1.09 15.38
C ALA A 119 -0.46 -1.16 14.30
N SER A 120 -0.19 -0.62 13.11
CA SER A 120 -0.97 -0.95 11.92
C SER A 120 -0.15 -1.86 11.01
N ASP A 121 -0.76 -2.90 10.45
CA ASP A 121 -0.07 -3.85 9.57
C ASP A 121 -0.95 -4.43 8.46
N LEU A 122 -0.28 -4.91 7.40
CA LEU A 122 -0.89 -5.77 6.39
C LEU A 122 -0.36 -7.19 6.54
N ARG A 123 -1.23 -8.17 6.30
CA ARG A 123 -0.87 -9.60 6.28
C ARG A 123 -1.39 -10.29 5.04
N THR A 124 -0.61 -11.26 4.58
CA THR A 124 -1.05 -12.23 3.58
C THR A 124 -1.48 -13.53 4.29
N PRO A 125 -2.28 -14.40 3.64
CA PRO A 125 -2.63 -15.69 4.23
C PRO A 125 -1.38 -16.47 4.65
N PRO A 126 -1.39 -17.17 5.81
CA PRO A 126 -2.52 -17.47 6.70
C PRO A 126 -2.83 -16.44 7.80
N TYR A 127 -2.37 -15.18 7.66
CA TYR A 127 -2.71 -14.04 8.53
C TYR A 127 -2.22 -14.15 9.99
N GLN A 128 -1.17 -14.93 10.24
CA GLN A 128 -0.50 -14.97 11.53
C GLN A 128 0.32 -13.69 11.75
N SER A 129 0.69 -13.40 13.00
CA SER A 129 1.56 -12.27 13.31
C SER A 129 2.94 -12.36 12.64
N SER A 130 3.38 -13.55 12.22
CA SER A 130 4.59 -13.74 11.40
C SER A 130 4.42 -13.36 9.93
N ASP A 131 3.17 -13.27 9.44
CA ASP A 131 2.86 -13.07 8.01
C ASP A 131 2.68 -11.58 7.67
N ARG A 132 3.13 -10.70 8.56
CA ARG A 132 3.10 -9.25 8.39
C ARG A 132 4.12 -8.84 7.33
N ILE A 133 3.68 -8.08 6.33
CA ILE A 133 4.55 -7.64 5.21
C ILE A 133 4.98 -6.17 5.34
N ILE A 134 4.30 -5.41 6.17
CA ILE A 134 4.59 -4.01 6.53
C ILE A 134 3.95 -3.76 7.90
N VAL A 135 4.65 -3.06 8.78
CA VAL A 135 4.16 -2.75 10.13
C VAL A 135 4.56 -1.33 10.49
N ALA A 136 3.61 -0.43 10.69
CA ALA A 136 3.84 0.88 11.28
C ALA A 136 3.65 0.80 12.80
N ALA A 137 4.70 1.14 13.54
CA ALA A 137 4.72 1.01 15.00
C ALA A 137 3.81 2.01 15.72
N GLY A 138 3.21 1.55 16.83
CA GLY A 138 2.53 2.41 17.79
C GLY A 138 3.48 2.99 18.84
N GLY A 139 3.10 4.11 19.43
CA GLY A 139 3.85 4.74 20.52
C GLY A 139 3.53 4.15 21.90
N GLY A 140 4.42 4.37 22.87
CA GLY A 140 4.23 3.98 24.26
C GLY A 140 3.24 4.89 25.00
N GLY A 141 2.64 4.36 26.06
CA GLY A 141 1.68 5.06 26.90
C GLY A 141 2.36 5.93 27.97
N MET A 142 1.63 6.98 28.38
CA MET A 142 2.03 7.88 29.46
C MET A 142 2.18 7.14 30.80
N GLY A 143 3.19 7.50 31.59
CA GLY A 143 3.35 7.04 32.97
C GLY A 143 2.33 7.69 33.90
N GLY A 144 1.98 7.03 35.01
CA GLY A 144 1.01 7.53 35.98
C GLY A 144 1.65 8.34 37.12
N GLY A 145 0.84 9.15 37.81
CA GLY A 145 1.27 10.02 38.92
C GLY A 145 1.14 11.50 38.60
N ASP A 146 1.70 12.35 39.46
CA ASP A 146 1.59 13.82 39.37
C ASP A 146 2.66 14.44 38.44
N THR A 147 3.28 13.64 37.58
CA THR A 147 4.42 14.06 36.74
C THR A 147 4.20 13.75 35.27
N ASP A 148 4.65 14.65 34.39
CA ASP A 148 4.67 14.46 32.94
C ASP A 148 5.69 13.37 32.55
N SER A 149 5.26 12.12 32.50
CA SER A 149 6.07 11.00 32.00
C SER A 149 5.65 10.63 30.59
N ASP A 150 6.55 10.89 29.63
CA ASP A 150 6.27 10.77 28.21
C ASP A 150 6.41 9.33 27.73
N GLY A 151 5.45 8.87 26.93
CA GLY A 151 5.58 7.62 26.19
C GLY A 151 6.55 7.77 25.01
N GLY A 152 7.35 6.75 24.77
CA GLY A 152 8.28 6.69 23.65
C GLY A 152 7.55 6.64 22.30
N SER A 153 8.08 7.33 21.29
CA SER A 153 7.44 7.36 19.97
C SER A 153 7.52 6.00 19.25
N GLY A 154 6.48 5.66 18.51
CA GLY A 154 6.52 4.58 17.53
C GLY A 154 7.59 4.90 16.49
N GLY A 155 8.48 3.94 16.28
CA GLY A 155 9.71 4.19 15.54
C GLY A 155 9.82 3.42 14.24
N CYS A 156 10.75 3.86 13.40
CA CYS A 156 11.17 3.14 12.20
C CYS A 156 11.98 1.89 12.57
N ALA A 157 13.30 1.89 12.40
CA ALA A 157 14.10 0.74 12.81
C ALA A 157 14.04 0.50 14.33
N ASN A 158 14.03 1.59 15.09
CA ASN A 158 13.98 1.58 16.55
C ASN A 158 12.86 2.50 17.04
N GLY A 159 12.09 2.03 18.03
CA GLY A 159 11.17 2.84 18.82
C GLY A 159 11.92 3.84 19.70
N GLY A 160 11.23 4.90 20.11
CA GLY A 160 11.73 5.80 21.15
C GLY A 160 11.60 5.18 22.54
N ASP A 161 12.53 5.48 23.42
CA ASP A 161 12.43 5.12 24.84
C ASP A 161 11.35 5.97 25.51
N GLY A 162 10.64 5.38 26.48
CA GLY A 162 9.79 6.14 27.39
C GLY A 162 10.64 6.99 28.33
N ILE A 163 10.08 8.10 28.79
CA ILE A 163 10.73 8.99 29.76
C ILE A 163 9.98 8.88 31.08
N GLY A 164 10.73 8.94 32.18
CA GLY A 164 10.18 9.16 33.50
C GLY A 164 11.19 9.89 34.37
N VAL A 165 10.68 10.77 35.22
CA VAL A 165 11.50 11.56 36.14
C VAL A 165 11.88 10.74 37.38
N PHE A 166 11.01 9.81 37.78
CA PHE A 166 11.18 8.99 38.98
C PHE A 166 11.15 7.49 38.64
N GLY A 167 10.18 6.97 37.89
CA GLY A 167 10.29 5.63 37.27
C GLY A 167 11.16 5.66 36.01
N ILE A 168 11.96 4.61 35.76
CA ILE A 168 12.68 4.49 34.48
C ILE A 168 11.66 4.10 33.41
N GLY A 169 11.66 4.82 32.28
CA GLY A 169 10.82 4.47 31.14
C GLY A 169 11.21 3.13 30.53
N GLY A 170 10.28 2.51 29.81
CA GLY A 170 10.58 1.32 29.03
C GLY A 170 11.42 1.67 27.80
N ASP A 171 12.35 0.79 27.42
CA ASP A 171 13.15 0.98 26.21
C ASP A 171 12.26 0.85 24.96
N GLY A 172 12.63 1.57 23.90
CA GLY A 172 12.09 1.37 22.57
C GLY A 172 12.51 0.02 21.99
N ALA A 173 11.64 -0.58 21.18
CA ALA A 173 11.97 -1.82 20.48
C ALA A 173 12.98 -1.58 19.36
N ASN A 174 13.64 -2.63 18.88
CA ASN A 174 14.46 -2.58 17.66
C ASN A 174 14.00 -3.64 16.64
N GLN A 175 14.76 -3.85 15.56
CA GLN A 175 14.42 -4.79 14.49
C GLN A 175 14.57 -6.28 14.86
N ASN A 176 15.17 -6.59 16.01
CA ASN A 176 15.50 -7.95 16.42
C ASN A 176 14.85 -8.35 17.75
N ASN A 177 14.52 -7.37 18.60
CA ASN A 177 14.06 -7.60 19.95
C ASN A 177 13.05 -6.53 20.36
N GLY A 178 12.13 -6.92 21.26
CA GLY A 178 11.30 -5.96 21.98
C GLY A 178 12.11 -5.14 22.97
N GLY A 179 11.57 -3.99 23.36
CA GLY A 179 12.19 -3.12 24.35
C GLY A 179 12.18 -3.73 25.75
N ASN A 180 13.21 -3.46 26.55
CA ASN A 180 13.20 -3.90 27.93
C ASN A 180 12.23 -3.05 28.76
N GLY A 181 11.57 -3.68 29.72
CA GLY A 181 10.76 -2.96 30.70
C GLY A 181 11.63 -2.10 31.61
N GLY A 182 11.14 -0.90 31.92
CA GLY A 182 11.82 0.04 32.80
C GLY A 182 11.91 -0.49 34.23
N ALA A 183 13.05 -0.27 34.88
CA ALA A 183 13.21 -0.63 36.29
C ALA A 183 12.42 0.33 37.21
N PRO A 184 11.97 -0.12 38.39
CA PRO A 184 11.34 0.77 39.35
C PRO A 184 12.36 1.75 39.92
N TRP A 185 11.89 2.90 40.38
CA TRP A 185 12.72 3.88 41.09
C TRP A 185 13.38 3.30 42.36
N SER A 186 12.60 2.51 43.09
CA SER A 186 12.98 1.88 44.36
C SER A 186 12.99 0.36 44.21
N PRO A 187 13.89 -0.38 44.90
CA PRO A 187 13.90 -1.85 44.91
C PRO A 187 12.60 -2.52 45.36
N THR A 188 11.71 -1.77 46.02
CA THR A 188 10.39 -2.23 46.46
C THR A 188 9.28 -2.03 45.43
N GLY A 189 9.56 -1.33 44.33
CA GLY A 189 8.64 -1.18 43.20
C GLY A 189 8.73 -2.36 42.23
N ASN A 190 7.90 -2.32 41.19
CA ASN A 190 7.87 -3.30 40.12
C ASN A 190 8.48 -2.76 38.82
N SER A 191 9.21 -3.61 38.10
CA SER A 191 9.64 -3.30 36.74
C SER A 191 8.49 -3.42 35.76
N GLY A 192 8.55 -2.64 34.68
CA GLY A 192 7.70 -2.86 33.51
C GLY A 192 8.02 -4.21 32.87
N VAL A 193 7.09 -4.73 32.08
CA VAL A 193 7.30 -5.97 31.31
C VAL A 193 8.07 -5.65 30.03
N ASN A 194 8.94 -6.57 29.61
CA ASN A 194 9.61 -6.44 28.31
C ASN A 194 8.59 -6.55 27.17
N GLY A 195 8.76 -5.72 26.14
CA GLY A 195 8.11 -5.95 24.87
C GLY A 195 8.67 -7.22 24.20
N VAL A 196 7.89 -7.75 23.27
CA VAL A 196 8.25 -8.96 22.51
C VAL A 196 7.92 -8.76 21.03
N PHE A 197 8.10 -9.80 20.22
CA PHE A 197 7.58 -9.79 18.86
C PHE A 197 6.08 -9.46 18.90
N TYR A 198 5.65 -8.52 18.06
CA TYR A 198 4.26 -8.06 17.93
C TYR A 198 3.71 -7.23 19.12
N ASN A 199 3.88 -7.69 20.37
CA ASN A 199 3.28 -7.04 21.54
C ASN A 199 4.24 -6.13 22.29
N GLY A 200 3.76 -4.95 22.69
CA GLY A 200 4.36 -4.11 23.72
C GLY A 200 4.23 -4.72 25.11
N GLY A 201 5.13 -4.36 26.01
CA GLY A 201 5.13 -4.81 27.40
C GLY A 201 4.15 -4.01 28.26
N ASP A 202 3.50 -4.66 29.21
CA ASP A 202 2.64 -3.99 30.18
C ASP A 202 3.45 -3.10 31.14
N GLY A 203 2.87 -1.95 31.49
CA GLY A 203 3.41 -1.03 32.48
C GLY A 203 3.22 -1.55 33.90
N ALA A 204 4.21 -1.29 34.76
CA ALA A 204 4.23 -1.81 36.12
C ALA A 204 3.12 -1.21 37.01
N SER A 205 2.50 -2.03 37.84
CA SER A 205 1.66 -1.54 38.94
C SER A 205 2.53 -1.05 40.11
N ASP A 206 2.18 0.09 40.72
CA ASP A 206 2.79 0.56 41.97
C ASP A 206 2.22 -0.24 43.17
N PRO A 207 3.05 -1.07 43.85
CA PRO A 207 2.58 -1.94 44.93
C PRO A 207 2.49 -1.23 46.29
N CYS A 208 2.92 0.02 46.38
CA CYS A 208 3.20 0.70 47.65
C CYS A 208 2.09 1.69 47.99
N PHE A 209 1.86 2.66 47.12
CA PHE A 209 0.86 3.71 47.33
C PHE A 209 -0.20 3.75 46.23
N ASN A 210 0.02 2.97 45.17
CA ASN A 210 -0.85 2.92 44.00
C ASN A 210 -0.99 4.32 43.37
N LEU A 211 0.12 5.05 43.26
CA LEU A 211 0.21 6.45 42.83
C LEU A 211 1.01 6.63 41.55
N GLY A 212 2.09 5.87 41.34
CA GLY A 212 2.96 6.03 40.17
C GLY A 212 3.13 4.76 39.34
N PRO A 213 2.07 4.20 38.74
CA PRO A 213 2.21 3.07 37.83
C PRO A 213 2.96 3.45 36.55
N GLY A 214 3.63 2.50 35.90
CA GLY A 214 4.32 2.70 34.63
C GLY A 214 3.38 2.59 33.43
N GLY A 215 3.70 3.27 32.32
CA GLY A 215 2.94 3.22 31.07
C GLY A 215 3.19 1.94 30.26
N GLY A 216 2.22 1.52 29.44
CA GLY A 216 2.36 0.35 28.56
C GLY A 216 3.20 0.65 27.31
N GLY A 217 3.98 -0.32 26.83
CA GLY A 217 4.78 -0.19 25.62
C GLY A 217 3.94 -0.20 24.33
N GLY A 218 4.41 0.47 23.29
CA GLY A 218 3.76 0.51 21.98
C GLY A 218 3.90 -0.81 21.21
N GLY A 219 2.89 -1.17 20.43
CA GLY A 219 2.94 -2.31 19.52
C GLY A 219 3.82 -2.05 18.30
N GLY A 220 4.32 -3.11 17.65
CA GLY A 220 5.18 -2.96 16.48
C GLY A 220 5.57 -4.28 15.85
N TYR A 221 6.53 -4.26 14.92
CA TYR A 221 7.23 -5.45 14.48
C TYR A 221 7.79 -6.19 15.70
N TYR A 222 8.49 -5.44 16.55
CA TYR A 222 8.65 -5.71 17.97
C TYR A 222 8.02 -4.59 18.78
N GLY A 223 7.41 -4.92 19.92
CA GLY A 223 6.82 -3.95 20.82
C GLY A 223 7.82 -3.36 21.81
N GLY A 224 7.57 -2.13 22.25
CA GLY A 224 8.38 -1.45 23.25
C GLY A 224 8.17 -2.02 24.65
N GLY A 225 9.08 -1.73 25.58
CA GLY A 225 8.96 -2.14 26.98
C GLY A 225 7.94 -1.31 27.74
N GLY A 226 7.31 -1.88 28.78
CA GLY A 226 6.51 -1.13 29.73
C GLY A 226 7.39 -0.29 30.67
N GLY A 227 6.87 0.82 31.19
CA GLY A 227 7.57 1.65 32.17
C GLY A 227 7.58 1.02 33.57
N GLY A 228 8.61 1.35 34.35
CA GLY A 228 8.73 0.95 35.76
C GLY A 228 7.82 1.77 36.67
N SER A 229 7.41 1.19 37.80
CA SER A 229 6.59 1.90 38.79
C SER A 229 7.45 2.78 39.69
N ASP A 230 6.85 3.84 40.22
CA ASP A 230 7.33 4.50 41.43
C ASP A 230 6.85 3.75 42.68
N CYS A 231 7.68 3.74 43.73
CA CYS A 231 7.34 3.26 45.07
C CYS A 231 8.09 4.11 46.09
N PHE A 232 7.78 5.41 46.13
CA PHE A 232 8.38 6.36 47.06
C PHE A 232 7.34 6.90 48.05
N ASN A 233 7.63 6.83 49.36
CA ASN A 233 6.75 7.26 50.46
C ASN A 233 7.00 8.71 50.93
N GLY A 234 7.71 9.51 50.13
CA GLY A 234 8.04 10.88 50.50
C GLY A 234 6.99 11.88 50.00
N SER A 235 6.93 13.06 50.61
CA SER A 235 6.10 14.20 50.19
C SER A 235 6.66 14.92 48.94
N GLY A 236 7.22 14.17 47.99
CA GLY A 236 7.79 14.67 46.73
C GLY A 236 6.91 14.35 45.53
N PRO A 237 7.30 14.76 44.31
CA PRO A 237 6.59 14.39 43.09
C PRO A 237 6.68 12.86 42.89
N ILE A 238 5.59 12.24 42.47
CA ILE A 238 5.44 10.79 42.32
C ILE A 238 5.12 10.50 40.86
N GLY A 239 5.82 9.53 40.24
CA GLY A 239 5.67 9.30 38.80
C GLY A 239 6.29 8.01 38.29
N GLY A 240 5.48 7.11 37.73
CA GLY A 240 5.97 5.95 37.00
C GLY A 240 6.53 6.31 35.62
N GLY A 241 7.41 5.49 35.08
CA GLY A 241 8.00 5.74 33.75
C GLY A 241 7.00 5.55 32.62
N GLY A 242 7.16 6.30 31.52
CA GLY A 242 6.43 6.04 30.28
C GLY A 242 6.83 4.71 29.63
N GLY A 243 5.94 4.12 28.83
CA GLY A 243 6.26 2.95 28.02
C GLY A 243 7.13 3.33 26.81
N GLY A 244 7.98 2.42 26.34
CA GLY A 244 8.74 2.58 25.09
C GLY A 244 7.89 2.34 23.86
N GLY A 245 8.27 2.92 22.72
CA GLY A 245 7.59 2.74 21.44
C GLY A 245 7.97 1.44 20.72
N GLY A 246 7.09 0.96 19.85
CA GLY A 246 7.40 -0.19 18.99
C GLY A 246 8.35 0.15 17.84
N SER A 247 8.87 -0.88 17.17
CA SER A 247 9.66 -0.77 15.93
C SER A 247 8.81 -1.12 14.72
N SER A 248 9.09 -0.52 13.56
CA SER A 248 8.37 -0.75 12.31
C SER A 248 9.04 -1.82 11.46
N LEU A 249 8.26 -2.53 10.65
CA LEU A 249 8.77 -3.36 9.55
C LEU A 249 8.58 -2.58 8.26
N VAL A 250 9.68 -2.07 7.70
CA VAL A 250 9.67 -1.19 6.52
C VAL A 250 10.20 -1.96 5.30
N PRO A 251 9.37 -2.20 4.26
CA PRO A 251 9.82 -2.83 3.01
C PRO A 251 10.90 -2.00 2.29
N LEU A 252 11.69 -2.65 1.42
CA LEU A 252 12.80 -2.01 0.69
C LEU A 252 12.40 -0.76 -0.11
N ASN A 253 11.18 -0.72 -0.65
CA ASN A 253 10.65 0.39 -1.46
C ASN A 253 9.71 1.31 -0.67
N ALA A 254 9.95 1.44 0.64
CA ALA A 254 9.18 2.30 1.52
C ALA A 254 10.10 3.19 2.38
N THR A 255 9.55 4.33 2.80
CA THR A 255 10.14 5.25 3.75
C THR A 255 9.31 5.26 5.01
N CYS A 256 9.94 5.59 6.13
CA CYS A 256 9.29 5.67 7.42
C CYS A 256 9.63 6.99 8.10
N ILE A 257 8.65 7.54 8.81
CA ILE A 257 8.76 8.74 9.64
C ILE A 257 8.23 8.38 11.03
N SER A 258 9.09 8.47 12.05
CA SER A 258 8.71 8.24 13.44
C SER A 258 7.91 9.42 14.02
N ASP A 259 7.25 9.21 15.17
CA ASP A 259 6.68 10.28 16.00
C ASP A 259 5.74 11.26 15.26
N THR A 260 4.83 10.73 14.45
CA THR A 260 4.01 11.59 13.56
C THR A 260 2.51 11.44 13.81
N ASN A 261 2.00 10.23 14.01
CA ASN A 261 0.54 10.01 14.11
C ASN A 261 0.06 10.08 15.57
N SER A 262 -0.76 11.08 15.88
CA SER A 262 -1.19 11.43 17.24
C SER A 262 -2.61 10.96 17.61
N GLY A 263 -3.12 9.92 16.94
CA GLY A 263 -4.41 9.31 17.27
C GLY A 263 -4.43 7.83 16.88
N ASN A 264 -5.61 7.30 16.55
CA ASN A 264 -5.72 5.97 15.96
C ASN A 264 -4.88 5.84 14.68
N GLY A 265 -4.48 4.62 14.36
CA GLY A 265 -3.86 4.30 13.09
C GLY A 265 -4.82 4.44 11.92
N TYR A 266 -4.27 4.36 10.71
CA TYR A 266 -5.03 4.26 9.47
C TYR A 266 -4.19 3.58 8.39
N ILE A 267 -4.85 3.10 7.35
CA ILE A 267 -4.22 2.53 6.15
C ILE A 267 -4.88 3.16 4.92
N THR A 268 -4.09 3.83 4.09
CA THR A 268 -4.53 4.35 2.78
C THR A 268 -3.86 3.56 1.68
N ILE A 269 -4.66 2.96 0.80
CA ILE A 269 -4.20 2.21 -0.38
C ILE A 269 -4.58 3.01 -1.63
N THR A 270 -3.58 3.34 -2.44
CA THR A 270 -3.74 4.03 -3.72
C THR A 270 -3.23 3.14 -4.84
N PHE A 271 -4.02 2.97 -5.91
CA PHE A 271 -3.69 2.06 -7.00
C PHE A 271 -4.24 2.56 -8.33
N SER A 272 -3.57 2.17 -9.42
CA SER A 272 -4.03 2.46 -10.78
C SER A 272 -4.60 1.19 -11.41
N LEU A 273 -5.76 1.32 -12.06
CA LEU A 273 -6.36 0.24 -12.81
C LEU A 273 -5.82 0.26 -14.25
N SER A 274 -4.95 -0.70 -14.62
CA SER A 274 -4.46 -0.84 -15.99
C SER A 274 -4.60 -2.27 -16.50
N TYR A 275 -5.20 -2.46 -17.67
CA TYR A 275 -5.35 -3.77 -18.31
C TYR A 275 -4.58 -3.81 -19.62
N ASN A 276 -3.72 -4.82 -19.82
CA ASN A 276 -2.98 -5.01 -21.07
C ASN A 276 -3.53 -6.24 -21.79
N VAL A 277 -4.19 -6.06 -22.93
CA VAL A 277 -4.62 -7.15 -23.80
C VAL A 277 -3.68 -7.23 -24.98
N SER A 278 -3.17 -8.42 -25.31
CA SER A 278 -2.47 -8.65 -26.57
C SER A 278 -3.26 -9.57 -27.48
N ASN A 279 -3.65 -9.05 -28.65
CA ASN A 279 -4.32 -9.81 -29.69
C ASN A 279 -3.37 -10.00 -30.88
N GLN A 280 -3.38 -11.19 -31.48
CA GLN A 280 -2.61 -11.47 -32.69
C GLN A 280 -3.55 -11.67 -33.87
N TYR A 281 -3.25 -10.99 -34.98
CA TYR A 281 -3.97 -11.10 -36.24
C TYR A 281 -3.01 -11.50 -37.35
N TYR A 282 -3.42 -12.46 -38.19
CA TYR A 282 -2.65 -12.94 -39.32
C TYR A 282 -3.42 -12.61 -40.59
N LEU A 283 -2.84 -11.76 -41.43
CA LEU A 283 -3.44 -11.27 -42.67
C LEU A 283 -2.72 -11.86 -43.87
N CYS A 284 -3.49 -12.24 -44.89
CA CYS A 284 -2.94 -12.43 -46.22
C CYS A 284 -2.61 -11.06 -46.86
N PRO A 285 -1.70 -11.01 -47.84
CA PRO A 285 -1.39 -9.79 -48.58
C PRO A 285 -2.64 -9.15 -49.18
N GLY A 286 -2.87 -7.87 -48.87
CA GLY A 286 -4.03 -7.10 -49.34
C GLY A 286 -5.26 -7.18 -48.43
N GLU A 287 -5.23 -8.01 -47.38
CA GLU A 287 -6.29 -8.04 -46.37
C GLU A 287 -6.15 -6.88 -45.37
N SER A 288 -7.20 -6.70 -44.58
CA SER A 288 -7.24 -5.70 -43.51
C SER A 288 -7.91 -6.25 -42.26
N VAL A 289 -7.53 -5.74 -41.09
CA VAL A 289 -8.22 -5.99 -39.83
C VAL A 289 -8.71 -4.68 -39.23
N GLN A 290 -9.94 -4.66 -38.74
CA GLN A 290 -10.45 -3.55 -37.95
C GLN A 290 -10.16 -3.80 -36.46
N ILE A 291 -9.46 -2.86 -35.82
CA ILE A 291 -9.19 -2.85 -34.38
C ILE A 291 -9.68 -1.50 -33.85
N GLY A 292 -10.67 -1.52 -32.96
CA GLY A 292 -11.36 -0.30 -32.52
C GLY A 292 -12.04 0.42 -33.70
N SER A 293 -11.74 1.71 -33.83
CA SER A 293 -12.25 2.56 -34.92
C SER A 293 -11.34 2.59 -36.15
N ASN A 294 -10.20 1.90 -36.12
CA ASN A 294 -9.16 1.98 -37.14
C ASN A 294 -9.07 0.68 -37.95
N ILE A 295 -8.71 0.82 -39.23
CA ILE A 295 -8.47 -0.29 -40.15
C ILE A 295 -6.97 -0.38 -40.41
N TYR A 296 -6.40 -1.57 -40.24
CA TYR A 296 -4.98 -1.84 -40.38
C TYR A 296 -4.72 -2.81 -41.53
N THR A 297 -3.77 -2.45 -42.40
CA THR A 297 -3.38 -3.20 -43.61
C THR A 297 -1.89 -3.52 -43.66
N SER A 298 -1.11 -3.07 -42.67
CA SER A 298 0.34 -3.28 -42.59
C SER A 298 0.69 -4.15 -41.38
N GLN A 299 1.83 -4.85 -41.47
CA GLN A 299 2.40 -5.53 -40.31
C GLN A 299 2.88 -4.49 -39.31
N GLY A 300 2.59 -4.71 -38.03
CA GLY A 300 2.97 -3.77 -36.99
C GLY A 300 2.39 -4.12 -35.62
N VAL A 301 2.81 -3.35 -34.63
CA VAL A 301 2.20 -3.34 -33.29
C VAL A 301 1.39 -2.07 -33.16
N TYR A 302 0.09 -2.21 -32.88
CA TYR A 302 -0.84 -1.11 -32.74
C TYR A 302 -1.36 -1.05 -31.31
N SER A 303 -1.25 0.11 -30.68
CA SER A 303 -1.75 0.36 -29.34
C SER A 303 -3.01 1.21 -29.44
N ASP A 304 -4.12 0.70 -28.92
CA ASP A 304 -5.37 1.47 -28.74
C ASP A 304 -5.77 1.45 -27.26
N THR A 305 -6.32 2.56 -26.77
CA THR A 305 -6.77 2.69 -25.37
C THR A 305 -8.29 2.65 -25.35
N LEU A 306 -8.88 1.55 -24.88
CA LEU A 306 -10.34 1.44 -24.72
C LEU A 306 -10.70 1.40 -23.24
N GLN A 307 -11.76 2.13 -22.86
CA GLN A 307 -12.36 2.02 -21.53
C GLN A 307 -13.20 0.74 -21.45
N THR A 308 -12.85 -0.16 -20.53
CA THR A 308 -13.71 -1.31 -20.22
C THR A 308 -14.83 -0.90 -19.25
N ILE A 309 -15.94 -1.65 -19.28
CA ILE A 309 -17.14 -1.45 -18.42
C ILE A 309 -16.79 -1.43 -16.91
N SER A 310 -15.62 -1.93 -16.51
CA SER A 310 -15.15 -2.01 -15.13
C SER A 310 -14.23 -0.87 -14.69
N GLY A 311 -13.99 0.15 -15.53
CA GLY A 311 -13.18 1.32 -15.17
C GLY A 311 -11.66 1.10 -15.17
N CYS A 312 -11.19 -0.02 -15.74
CA CYS A 312 -9.77 -0.22 -16.04
C CYS A 312 -9.44 0.42 -17.39
N ASP A 313 -8.48 1.35 -17.41
CA ASP A 313 -7.92 1.87 -18.65
C ASP A 313 -7.19 0.71 -19.34
N SER A 314 -7.69 0.27 -20.51
CA SER A 314 -7.12 -0.89 -21.20
C SER A 314 -6.25 -0.42 -22.35
N ILE A 315 -4.96 -0.79 -22.34
CA ILE A 315 -4.10 -0.70 -23.52
C ILE A 315 -4.23 -2.02 -24.26
N ILE A 316 -4.89 -2.01 -25.42
CA ILE A 316 -4.92 -3.14 -26.34
C ILE A 316 -3.72 -3.03 -27.26
N ASN A 317 -2.77 -3.94 -27.13
CA ASN A 317 -1.66 -4.11 -28.06
C ASN A 317 -2.03 -5.17 -29.10
N SER A 318 -2.39 -4.75 -30.30
CA SER A 318 -2.66 -5.67 -31.41
C SER A 318 -1.42 -5.84 -32.27
N ILE A 319 -0.99 -7.10 -32.44
CA ILE A 319 0.14 -7.45 -33.31
C ILE A 319 -0.44 -8.00 -34.61
N VAL A 320 -0.21 -7.29 -35.71
CA VAL A 320 -0.63 -7.72 -37.05
C VAL A 320 0.57 -8.31 -37.77
N PHE A 321 0.44 -9.54 -38.23
CA PHE A 321 1.38 -10.23 -39.11
C PHE A 321 0.83 -10.26 -40.53
N ILE A 322 1.70 -10.07 -41.53
CA ILE A 322 1.36 -10.34 -42.94
C ILE A 322 2.08 -11.61 -43.35
N TYR A 323 1.34 -12.60 -43.86
CA TYR A 323 1.95 -13.81 -44.38
C TYR A 323 2.85 -13.49 -45.59
N PRO A 324 4.06 -14.07 -45.67
CA PRO A 324 4.94 -13.87 -46.80
C PRO A 324 4.30 -14.43 -48.09
N GLN A 325 4.43 -13.68 -49.19
CA GLN A 325 4.11 -14.22 -50.52
C GLN A 325 5.28 -15.07 -51.01
N TYR A 326 4.99 -16.31 -51.40
CA TYR A 326 5.92 -17.15 -52.13
C TYR A 326 5.60 -17.08 -53.61
N SER A 327 6.60 -16.72 -54.41
CA SER A 327 6.57 -16.89 -55.86
C SER A 327 7.47 -18.06 -56.21
N ILE A 328 6.93 -19.03 -56.93
CA ILE A 328 7.67 -20.20 -57.42
C ILE A 328 7.74 -20.07 -58.93
N ASN A 329 8.95 -19.95 -59.47
CA ASN A 329 9.17 -20.02 -60.92
C ASN A 329 9.46 -21.48 -61.28
N ASN A 330 8.62 -22.06 -62.15
CA ASN A 330 8.83 -23.39 -62.70
C ASN A 330 9.13 -23.27 -64.19
N ASP A 331 10.35 -23.63 -64.58
CA ASP A 331 10.72 -23.72 -65.99
C ASP A 331 10.27 -25.08 -66.53
N ILE A 332 9.21 -25.07 -67.35
CA ILE A 332 8.66 -26.28 -67.97
C ILE A 332 9.05 -26.28 -69.46
N THR A 333 9.71 -27.36 -69.89
CA THR A 333 10.00 -27.60 -71.30
C THR A 333 9.00 -28.62 -71.86
N ILE A 334 8.23 -28.21 -72.88
CA ILE A 334 7.34 -29.09 -73.63
C ILE A 334 7.89 -29.33 -75.04
N CYS A 335 7.72 -30.54 -75.57
CA CYS A 335 8.10 -30.85 -76.95
C CYS A 335 7.07 -30.28 -77.95
N SER A 336 7.50 -30.04 -79.18
CA SER A 336 6.62 -29.54 -80.26
C SER A 336 5.38 -30.41 -80.43
N GLY A 337 4.19 -29.80 -80.38
CA GLY A 337 2.89 -30.47 -80.50
C GLY A 337 2.28 -30.98 -79.19
N ASN A 338 2.99 -30.85 -78.05
CA ASN A 338 2.45 -31.16 -76.73
C ASN A 338 1.97 -29.89 -76.00
N SER A 339 1.10 -30.06 -75.01
CA SER A 339 0.69 -29.01 -74.06
C SER A 339 1.08 -29.39 -72.63
N TYR A 340 1.27 -28.37 -71.79
CA TYR A 340 1.40 -28.52 -70.34
C TYR A 340 0.11 -28.03 -69.67
N SER A 341 -0.58 -28.91 -68.96
CA SER A 341 -1.78 -28.55 -68.20
C SER A 341 -1.40 -28.17 -66.78
N PHE A 342 -1.75 -26.96 -66.35
CA PHE A 342 -1.59 -26.50 -64.99
C PHE A 342 -2.88 -25.83 -64.53
N ASN A 343 -3.42 -26.29 -63.40
CA ASN A 343 -4.65 -25.76 -62.79
C ASN A 343 -5.87 -25.72 -63.74
N GLY A 344 -5.94 -26.65 -64.70
CA GLY A 344 -7.03 -26.73 -65.68
C GLY A 344 -6.87 -25.84 -66.91
N VAL A 345 -5.75 -25.13 -67.05
CA VAL A 345 -5.38 -24.37 -68.24
C VAL A 345 -4.26 -25.09 -68.97
N ASP A 346 -4.41 -25.26 -70.29
CA ASP A 346 -3.41 -25.88 -71.15
C ASP A 346 -2.54 -24.82 -71.82
N TYR A 347 -1.23 -24.95 -71.68
CA TYR A 347 -0.23 -24.08 -72.28
C TYR A 347 0.53 -24.84 -73.38
N ASP A 348 0.46 -24.35 -74.61
CA ASP A 348 1.08 -24.95 -75.81
C ASP A 348 2.00 -23.99 -76.57
N THR A 349 2.14 -22.75 -76.08
CA THR A 349 2.93 -21.69 -76.69
C THR A 349 4.08 -21.28 -75.77
N GLN A 350 5.21 -20.86 -76.37
CA GLN A 350 6.35 -20.37 -75.60
C GLN A 350 5.99 -19.01 -74.99
N GLY A 351 6.10 -18.91 -73.66
CA GLY A 351 5.82 -17.68 -72.95
C GLY A 351 6.10 -17.80 -71.46
N SER A 352 5.99 -16.66 -70.77
CA SER A 352 5.95 -16.62 -69.31
C SER A 352 4.50 -16.45 -68.88
N TYR A 353 4.01 -17.40 -68.09
CA TYR A 353 2.65 -17.41 -67.57
C TYR A 353 2.69 -17.28 -66.04
N SER A 354 1.82 -16.43 -65.48
CA SER A 354 1.71 -16.21 -64.03
C SER A 354 0.30 -16.55 -63.57
N GLU A 355 0.18 -17.43 -62.59
CA GLU A 355 -1.08 -17.69 -61.89
C GLU A 355 -0.93 -17.41 -60.39
N THR A 356 -1.96 -16.79 -59.81
CA THR A 356 -2.05 -16.58 -58.37
C THR A 356 -2.82 -17.74 -57.76
N LEU A 357 -2.16 -18.54 -56.95
CA LEU A 357 -2.80 -19.60 -56.17
C LEU A 357 -3.13 -19.04 -54.78
N GLN A 358 -4.41 -19.00 -54.43
CA GLN A 358 -4.85 -18.72 -53.06
C GLN A 358 -5.00 -20.05 -52.32
N SER A 359 -4.45 -20.14 -51.11
CA SER A 359 -4.71 -21.24 -50.17
C SER A 359 -6.01 -21.01 -49.41
#